data_AF-A0A819LCS2-F1
#
_entry.id   AF-A0A819LCS2-F1
#
_cell.length_a   1.000
_cell.length_b   1.000
_cell.length_c   1.000
_cell.angle_alpha   90.00
_cell.angle_beta   90.00
_cell.angle_gamma   90.00
#
_symmetry.space_group_name_H-M   'P 1'
#
loop_
_entity.id
_entity.type
_entity.pdbx_description
1 polymer ?
#
loop_
_entity_poly.entity_id
_entity_poly.type
_entity_poly.pdbx_seq_one_letter_code
_entity_poly.pdbx_strand_id
1 'polypeptide(L)'
;MLALSMSEEEVENKILKGIEHLVCIAVVNSPHRVTISGDEKTIDEIQQVLSISYPNVFKACVHQKQIFNPICAQAKCYSSVIGDKINDNIPVDTAIIKDEAANVIRESSPHPVLATSIRECCKLTNQQQSSPLILLTLKRKEDEQKTLLTSLAQFTTSSHVWQQYFHTRQILPMKNHAEYFDNFPLYKFHLSPCWYESKGSSIQRLANRIQTHPLLGIRQLNEQTSATWKSLININLPQHVFLKDHKIQDVILFPAVAYLELATAAC
;
A
#
# COMPACT_ATOMS: atom_id res chain seq x y z
N MET A 1 28.26 23.52 16.69
CA MET A 1 26.91 23.77 16.13
C MET A 1 25.87 23.18 17.06
N LEU A 2 24.72 23.84 17.23
CA LEU A 2 23.65 23.39 18.11
C LEU A 2 22.30 23.43 17.36
N ALA A 3 21.64 22.28 17.26
CA ALA A 3 20.29 22.19 16.72
C ALA A 3 19.25 22.40 17.83
N LEU A 4 18.29 23.28 17.56
CA LEU A 4 17.27 23.78 18.49
C LEU A 4 15.88 23.57 17.89
N SER A 5 14.92 23.17 18.73
CA SER A 5 13.51 23.10 18.35
C SER A 5 12.79 24.41 18.66
N MET A 6 13.21 25.50 18.02
CA MET A 6 12.66 26.86 18.13
C MET A 6 12.54 27.47 16.73
N SER A 7 11.67 28.47 16.55
CA SER A 7 11.58 29.20 15.27
C SER A 7 12.77 30.16 15.09
N GLU A 8 12.98 30.63 13.85
CA GLU A 8 14.01 31.64 13.53
C GLU A 8 13.84 32.90 14.38
N GLU A 9 12.62 33.46 14.40
CA GLU A 9 12.29 34.65 15.21
C GLU A 9 12.54 34.44 16.71
N GLU A 10 12.26 33.24 17.24
CA GLU A 10 12.51 32.94 18.64
C GLU A 10 14.01 32.89 18.95
N VAL A 11 14.81 32.32 18.05
CA VAL A 11 16.27 32.25 18.22
C VAL A 11 16.88 33.64 18.13
N GLU A 12 16.46 34.46 17.16
CA GLU A 12 16.93 35.85 17.02
C GLU A 12 16.61 36.68 18.28
N ASN A 13 15.37 36.62 18.75
CA ASN A 13 14.92 37.47 19.86
C ASN A 13 15.37 36.98 21.24
N LYS A 14 15.42 35.67 21.47
CA LYS A 14 15.65 35.09 22.81
C LYS A 14 17.09 34.60 23.03
N ILE A 15 17.84 34.28 21.98
CA ILE A 15 19.17 33.66 22.09
C ILE A 15 20.25 34.58 21.53
N LEU A 16 20.09 35.10 20.32
CA LEU A 16 21.17 35.80 19.62
C LEU A 16 21.34 37.26 20.03
N LYS A 17 20.33 37.85 20.69
CA LYS A 17 20.34 39.26 21.11
C LYS A 17 21.57 39.61 21.96
N GLY A 18 22.48 40.40 21.39
CA GLY A 18 23.73 40.86 22.03
C GLY A 18 24.95 39.95 21.80
N ILE A 19 24.79 38.80 21.14
CA ILE A 19 25.88 37.86 20.81
C ILE A 19 25.92 37.50 19.31
N GLU A 20 25.30 38.33 18.47
CA GLU A 20 25.15 38.11 17.01
C GLU A 20 26.51 38.02 16.29
N HIS A 21 27.56 38.56 16.89
CA HIS A 21 28.93 38.53 16.38
C HIS A 21 29.67 37.22 16.68
N LEU A 22 29.17 36.40 17.61
CA LEU A 22 29.79 35.13 18.02
C LEU A 22 29.04 33.91 17.49
N VAL A 23 27.74 34.06 17.24
CA VAL A 23 26.86 32.98 16.83
C VAL A 23 25.89 33.47 15.77
N CYS A 24 25.67 32.66 14.75
CA CYS A 24 24.72 32.92 13.67
C CYS A 24 23.75 31.75 13.51
N ILE A 25 22.60 32.03 12.90
CA ILE A 25 21.72 30.97 12.38
C ILE A 25 22.37 30.41 11.13
N ALA A 26 22.79 29.15 11.20
CA ALA A 26 23.45 28.49 10.07
C ALA A 26 22.45 27.84 9.13
N VAL A 27 21.38 27.24 9.66
CA VAL A 27 20.36 26.53 8.88
C VAL A 27 19.00 26.62 9.55
N VAL A 28 17.96 26.95 8.78
CA VAL A 28 16.54 26.78 9.17
C VAL A 28 16.02 25.49 8.54
N ASN A 29 15.89 24.43 9.34
CA ASN A 29 15.45 23.12 8.85
C ASN A 29 13.91 23.04 8.75
N SER A 30 13.20 23.70 9.66
CA SER A 30 11.74 23.76 9.66
C SER A 30 11.26 25.04 10.36
N PRO A 31 9.96 25.36 10.31
CA PRO A 31 9.38 26.52 11.01
C PRO A 31 9.66 26.55 12.52
N HIS A 32 9.91 25.38 13.11
CA HIS A 32 10.17 25.22 14.55
C HIS A 32 11.50 24.52 14.82
N ARG A 33 12.43 24.53 13.85
CA ARG A 33 13.72 23.87 14.00
C ARG A 33 14.84 24.61 13.28
N VAL A 34 15.79 25.10 14.06
CA VAL A 34 16.91 25.92 13.60
C VAL A 34 18.22 25.34 14.12
N THR A 35 19.29 25.46 13.33
CA THR A 35 20.65 25.11 13.74
C THR A 35 21.50 26.37 13.80
N ILE A 36 22.08 26.64 14.97
CA ILE A 36 23.01 27.75 15.18
C ILE A 36 24.46 27.26 15.09
N SER A 37 25.33 28.11 14.54
CA SER A 37 26.76 27.88 14.44
C SER A 37 27.54 29.06 14.99
N GLY A 38 28.62 28.78 15.69
CA GLY A 38 29.46 29.77 16.33
C GLY A 38 30.59 29.08 17.09
N ASP A 39 31.32 29.87 17.86
CA ASP A 39 32.46 29.41 18.66
C ASP A 39 32.05 28.35 19.69
N GLU A 40 32.92 27.36 19.93
CA GLU A 40 32.66 26.21 20.81
C GLU A 40 32.23 26.64 22.21
N LYS A 41 32.98 27.56 22.83
CA LYS A 41 32.68 28.08 24.18
C LYS A 41 31.31 28.74 24.24
N THR A 42 30.97 29.55 23.24
CA THR A 42 29.71 30.28 23.20
C THR A 42 28.54 29.31 22.99
N ILE A 43 28.70 28.29 22.16
CA ILE A 43 27.69 27.24 21.97
C ILE A 43 27.46 26.46 23.27
N ASP A 44 28.51 26.13 24.02
CA ASP A 44 28.41 25.44 25.31
C ASP A 44 27.68 26.29 26.36
N GLU A 45 28.00 27.59 26.44
CA GLU A 45 27.31 28.54 27.33
C GLU A 45 25.82 28.65 26.98
N ILE A 46 25.48 28.79 25.70
CA ILE A 46 24.08 28.80 25.23
C ILE A 46 23.39 27.48 25.60
N GLN A 47 24.05 26.34 25.42
CA GLN A 47 23.47 25.04 25.77
C GLN A 47 23.15 24.93 27.26
N GLN A 48 24.00 25.48 28.13
CA GLN A 48 23.76 25.53 29.58
C GLN A 48 22.58 26.45 29.92
N VAL A 49 22.57 27.68 29.38
CA VAL A 49 21.47 28.64 29.58
C VAL A 49 20.13 28.06 29.14
N LEU A 50 20.08 27.45 27.95
CA LEU A 50 18.88 26.80 27.44
C LEU A 50 18.46 25.59 28.28
N SER A 51 19.35 24.98 29.04
CA SER A 51 19.00 23.87 29.94
C SER A 51 18.34 24.34 31.23
N ILE A 52 18.59 25.57 31.63
CA ILE A 52 17.98 26.18 32.81
C ILE A 52 16.68 26.90 32.42
N SER A 53 16.74 27.75 31.39
CA SER A 53 15.63 28.63 31.01
C SER A 53 14.57 27.95 30.15
N TYR A 54 14.95 26.92 29.38
CA TYR A 54 14.06 26.25 28.42
C TYR A 54 14.24 24.71 28.44
N PRO A 55 13.92 24.04 29.56
CA PRO A 55 14.21 22.61 29.74
C PRO A 55 13.52 21.71 28.70
N ASN A 56 12.39 22.15 28.15
CA ASN A 56 11.59 21.38 27.19
C ASN A 56 12.05 21.53 25.72
N VAL A 57 13.02 22.40 25.43
CA VAL A 57 13.53 22.56 24.06
C VAL A 57 14.48 21.41 23.73
N PHE A 58 14.22 20.72 22.63
CA PHE A 58 15.14 19.70 22.11
C PHE A 58 16.47 20.35 21.70
N LYS A 59 17.58 19.74 22.12
CA LYS A 59 18.95 20.22 21.90
C LYS A 59 19.81 19.06 21.38
N ALA A 60 20.49 19.26 20.27
CA ALA A 60 21.50 18.33 19.78
C ALA A 60 22.76 19.09 19.35
N CYS A 61 23.87 18.85 20.05
CA CYS A 61 25.14 19.51 19.79
C CYS A 61 26.05 18.63 18.93
N VAL A 62 26.71 19.27 17.96
CA VAL A 62 27.75 18.64 17.14
C VAL A 62 28.99 19.53 17.20
N HIS A 63 30.10 18.92 17.62
CA HIS A 63 31.42 19.54 17.65
C HIS A 63 32.16 19.13 16.38
N GLN A 64 32.46 20.08 15.50
CA GLN A 64 33.17 19.83 14.26
C GLN A 64 34.29 20.86 14.10
N LYS A 65 35.51 20.37 13.82
CA LYS A 65 36.74 21.20 13.77
C LYS A 65 37.03 21.83 12.40
N GLN A 66 36.22 21.56 11.38
CA GLN A 66 36.40 22.06 10.02
C GLN A 66 35.11 22.70 9.49
N ILE A 67 35.22 23.96 9.09
CA ILE A 67 34.21 24.71 8.35
C ILE A 67 34.52 24.52 6.86
N PHE A 68 33.63 23.89 6.10
CA PHE A 68 33.85 23.62 4.67
C PHE A 68 33.53 24.85 3.81
N ASN A 69 34.40 25.12 2.82
CA ASN A 69 34.19 26.06 1.72
C ASN A 69 33.81 25.22 0.47
N PRO A 70 32.64 25.40 -0.19
CA PRO A 70 32.16 24.41 -1.15
C PRO A 70 32.49 24.79 -2.60
N ILE A 71 33.17 23.88 -3.30
CA ILE A 71 33.30 23.85 -4.77
C ILE A 71 32.07 23.09 -5.31
N CYS A 72 31.34 23.70 -6.23
CA CYS A 72 30.06 23.22 -6.74
C CYS A 72 30.20 22.26 -7.94
N ALA A 73 29.42 21.17 -7.98
CA ALA A 73 29.27 20.29 -9.14
C ALA A 73 27.87 20.44 -9.76
N GLN A 74 27.80 20.31 -11.09
CA GLN A 74 26.62 20.55 -11.92
C GLN A 74 25.62 19.37 -11.88
N ALA A 75 24.55 19.53 -11.11
CA ALA A 75 23.26 18.85 -11.30
C ALA A 75 22.14 19.86 -10.97
N LYS A 76 20.86 19.57 -11.29
CA LYS A 76 19.73 20.36 -10.76
C LYS A 76 19.65 20.16 -9.25
N CYS A 77 20.46 20.91 -8.52
CA CYS A 77 20.59 20.90 -7.08
C CYS A 77 19.79 22.08 -6.52
N TYR A 78 18.89 21.81 -5.58
CA TYR A 78 18.46 22.83 -4.63
C TYR A 78 19.60 22.97 -3.62
N SER A 79 20.53 23.88 -3.89
CA SER A 79 21.68 24.11 -3.02
C SER A 79 21.24 24.91 -1.79
N SER A 80 21.32 24.30 -0.61
CA SER A 80 21.27 24.99 0.68
C SER A 80 22.63 25.59 1.08
N VAL A 81 23.63 25.45 0.21
CA VAL A 81 25.03 25.80 0.50
C VAL A 81 25.52 26.79 -0.55
N ILE A 82 24.90 27.96 -0.58
CA ILE A 82 25.49 29.18 -1.11
C ILE A 82 25.12 30.25 -0.08
N GLY A 83 26.08 31.07 0.33
CA GLY A 83 25.93 32.08 1.39
C GLY A 83 24.92 33.21 1.11
N ASP A 84 23.97 33.01 0.21
CA ASP A 84 22.85 33.90 -0.05
C ASP A 84 21.54 33.23 0.39
N LYS A 85 20.76 33.95 1.21
CA LYS A 85 19.39 33.57 1.59
C LYS A 85 18.57 33.31 0.32
N ILE A 86 18.13 32.06 0.10
CA ILE A 86 17.13 31.75 -0.92
C ILE A 86 15.78 32.25 -0.40
N ASN A 87 15.43 33.49 -0.76
CA ASN A 87 14.17 34.19 -0.48
C ASN A 87 13.78 34.32 1.00
N ASP A 88 13.61 35.56 1.45
CA ASP A 88 13.40 36.03 2.83
C ASP A 88 12.26 35.43 3.67
N ASN A 89 11.55 34.35 3.27
CA ASN A 89 10.46 33.79 4.08
C ASN A 89 10.17 32.30 3.84
N ILE A 90 11.07 31.56 3.19
CA ILE A 90 10.79 30.19 2.73
C ILE A 90 11.86 29.25 3.30
N PRO A 91 11.56 28.45 4.34
CA PRO A 91 12.50 27.47 4.88
C PRO A 91 13.06 26.62 3.75
N VAL A 92 14.36 26.30 3.79
CA VAL A 92 15.09 25.56 2.73
C VAL A 92 14.34 24.28 2.30
N ASP A 93 13.66 23.62 3.23
CA ASP A 93 12.87 22.40 2.97
C ASP A 93 11.51 22.66 2.28
N THR A 94 10.94 23.86 2.37
CA THR A 94 9.65 24.18 1.73
C THR A 94 9.76 24.36 0.22
N ALA A 95 10.95 24.66 -0.33
CA ALA A 95 11.16 24.69 -1.77
C ALA A 95 11.04 23.29 -2.42
N ILE A 96 11.40 22.22 -1.67
CA ILE A 96 11.25 20.81 -2.09
C ILE A 96 9.77 20.39 -2.06
N ILE A 97 8.98 20.99 -1.17
CA ILE A 97 7.59 20.60 -0.86
C ILE A 97 6.56 21.41 -1.67
N LYS A 98 7.00 22.40 -2.46
CA LYS A 98 6.11 23.16 -3.38
C LYS A 98 5.58 22.36 -4.56
N ASP A 99 6.14 21.18 -4.82
CA ASP A 99 5.50 20.23 -5.71
C ASP A 99 4.39 19.54 -4.91
N GLU A 100 3.15 20.00 -5.05
CA GLU A 100 1.93 19.53 -4.34
C GLU A 100 1.71 18.00 -4.44
N ALA A 101 2.54 17.29 -5.21
CA ALA A 101 2.46 15.87 -5.50
C ALA A 101 3.41 14.97 -4.67
N ALA A 102 4.36 15.51 -3.89
CA ALA A 102 5.39 14.69 -3.26
C ALA A 102 4.93 13.99 -1.94
N ASN A 103 4.04 13.01 -2.05
CA ASN A 103 3.62 12.16 -0.93
C ASN A 103 4.69 11.17 -0.44
N VAL A 104 5.79 11.04 -1.20
CA VAL A 104 6.91 10.14 -0.89
C VAL A 104 8.22 10.91 -1.00
N ILE A 105 9.01 10.93 0.08
CA ILE A 105 10.28 11.66 0.17
C ILE A 105 11.37 10.67 0.57
N ARG A 106 12.51 10.67 -0.15
CA ARG A 106 13.66 9.83 0.20
C ARG A 106 14.75 10.65 0.87
N GLU A 107 15.13 10.28 2.09
CA GLU A 107 16.26 10.85 2.80
C GLU A 107 17.53 10.01 2.51
N SER A 108 18.49 10.63 1.84
CA SER A 108 19.80 10.05 1.55
C SER A 108 20.82 10.52 2.58
N SER A 109 20.92 9.79 3.69
CA SER A 109 21.82 10.10 4.81
C SER A 109 22.29 8.81 5.50
N PRO A 110 23.47 8.82 6.17
CA PRO A 110 23.95 7.70 6.99
C PRO A 110 23.09 7.46 8.24
N HIS A 111 22.22 8.41 8.58
CA HIS A 111 21.20 8.31 9.60
C HIS A 111 20.12 9.38 9.33
N PRO A 112 18.83 9.07 9.48
CA PRO A 112 17.77 10.06 9.38
C PRO A 112 17.95 11.19 10.41
N VAL A 113 18.14 12.41 9.94
CA VAL A 113 18.16 13.62 10.79
C VAL A 113 17.07 14.60 10.37
N LEU A 114 16.65 14.57 9.10
CA LEU A 114 15.70 15.54 8.54
C LEU A 114 14.25 15.06 8.58
N ALA A 115 14.01 13.76 8.81
CA ALA A 115 12.66 13.20 8.82
C ALA A 115 11.64 13.96 9.68
N THR A 116 12.05 14.57 10.79
CA THR A 116 11.16 15.38 11.64
C THR A 116 10.87 16.75 11.00
N SER A 117 11.91 17.44 10.54
CA SER A 117 11.81 18.73 9.83
C SER A 117 10.91 18.63 8.59
N ILE A 118 11.11 17.58 7.79
CA ILE A 118 10.31 17.28 6.60
C ILE A 118 8.83 17.15 6.94
N ARG A 119 8.49 16.42 8.01
CA ARG A 119 7.07 16.27 8.44
C ARG A 119 6.48 17.61 8.89
N GLU A 120 7.25 18.43 9.60
CA GLU A 120 6.82 19.76 10.05
C GLU A 120 6.55 20.68 8.84
N CYS A 121 7.44 20.68 7.85
CA CYS A 121 7.27 21.46 6.61
C CYS A 121 6.07 20.97 5.77
N CYS A 122 5.86 19.65 5.65
CA CYS A 122 4.71 19.09 4.93
C CYS A 122 3.37 19.46 5.58
N LYS A 123 3.30 19.55 6.93
CA LYS A 123 2.07 19.96 7.63
C LYS A 123 1.64 21.39 7.28
N LEU A 124 2.58 22.29 7.02
CA LEU A 124 2.25 23.66 6.65
C LEU A 124 1.70 23.76 5.22
N THR A 125 2.23 22.94 4.31
CA THR A 125 1.90 23.02 2.89
C THR A 125 0.62 22.24 2.57
N ASN A 126 0.45 21.05 3.17
CA ASN A 126 -0.69 20.17 2.92
C ASN A 126 -1.68 20.21 4.08
N GLN A 127 -2.63 21.16 4.05
CA GLN A 127 -3.67 21.30 5.06
C GLN A 127 -4.69 20.14 5.09
N GLN A 128 -4.70 19.25 4.08
CA GLN A 128 -5.70 18.17 3.96
C GLN A 128 -5.16 16.76 3.69
N GLN A 129 -3.83 16.54 3.68
CA GLN A 129 -3.25 15.25 3.27
C GLN A 129 -2.50 14.52 4.39
N SER A 130 -2.46 13.19 4.23
CA SER A 130 -1.77 12.22 5.08
C SER A 130 -0.29 12.57 5.30
N SER A 131 0.29 12.16 6.43
CA SER A 131 1.72 12.33 6.70
C SER A 131 2.57 11.77 5.54
N PRO A 132 3.63 12.46 5.09
CA PRO A 132 4.46 11.99 3.98
C PRO A 132 5.13 10.66 4.32
N LEU A 133 5.25 9.78 3.33
CA LEU A 133 6.06 8.57 3.45
C LEU A 133 7.54 8.94 3.30
N ILE A 134 8.29 8.85 4.40
CA ILE A 134 9.72 9.17 4.41
C ILE A 134 10.52 7.86 4.33
N LEU A 135 11.25 7.71 3.23
CA LEU A 135 12.05 6.55 2.90
C LEU A 135 13.50 6.79 3.28
N LEU A 136 14.02 5.95 4.17
CA LEU A 136 15.36 6.09 4.70
C LEU A 136 16.35 5.28 3.86
N THR A 137 17.57 5.78 3.72
CA THR A 137 18.64 4.99 3.07
C THR A 137 19.42 4.18 4.09
N LEU A 138 19.81 4.79 5.23
CA LEU A 138 20.57 4.13 6.30
C LEU A 138 20.10 4.60 7.68
N LYS A 139 20.36 3.80 8.70
CA LYS A 139 20.11 4.15 10.11
C LYS A 139 21.25 3.63 10.99
N ARG A 140 21.84 4.52 11.80
CA ARG A 140 22.87 4.17 12.79
C ARG A 140 22.48 2.96 13.62
N LYS A 141 23.46 2.06 13.81
CA LYS A 141 23.35 0.83 14.60
C LYS A 141 22.31 -0.16 14.04
N GLU A 142 21.92 -0.01 12.78
CA GLU A 142 21.09 -0.97 12.06
C GLU A 142 21.84 -1.51 10.85
N ASP A 143 21.41 -2.69 10.38
CA ASP A 143 21.97 -3.32 9.19
C ASP A 143 21.57 -2.55 7.93
N GLU A 144 22.58 -2.15 7.14
CA GLU A 144 22.42 -1.28 5.98
C GLU A 144 21.53 -1.91 4.90
N GLN A 145 21.75 -3.20 4.60
CA GLN A 145 20.98 -3.92 3.59
C GLN A 145 19.52 -4.03 4.01
N LYS A 146 19.27 -4.37 5.27
CA LYS A 146 17.93 -4.45 5.85
C LYS A 146 17.22 -3.10 5.81
N THR A 147 17.88 -2.00 6.20
CA THR A 147 17.27 -0.67 6.16
C THR A 147 16.90 -0.27 4.73
N LEU A 148 17.81 -0.49 3.78
CA LEU A 148 17.58 -0.17 2.37
C LEU A 148 16.47 -1.02 1.75
N LEU A 149 16.47 -2.34 2.00
CA LEU A 149 15.42 -3.25 1.51
C LEU A 149 14.06 -2.97 2.15
N THR A 150 14.04 -2.59 3.42
CA THR A 150 12.80 -2.16 4.10
C THR A 150 12.25 -0.90 3.46
N SER A 151 13.11 0.07 3.17
CA SER A 151 12.75 1.31 2.47
C SER A 151 12.20 1.03 1.06
N LEU A 152 12.80 0.09 0.34
CA LEU A 152 12.30 -0.36 -0.95
C LEU A 152 10.95 -1.09 -0.83
N ALA A 153 10.76 -1.93 0.18
CA ALA A 153 9.47 -2.58 0.45
C ALA A 153 8.37 -1.56 0.82
N GLN A 154 8.72 -0.51 1.56
CA GLN A 154 7.79 0.59 1.86
C GLN A 154 7.46 1.39 0.60
N PHE A 155 8.43 1.61 -0.29
CA PHE A 155 8.21 2.24 -1.58
C PHE A 155 7.26 1.42 -2.47
N THR A 156 7.46 0.10 -2.56
CA THR A 156 6.63 -0.80 -3.38
C THR A 156 5.27 -1.12 -2.78
N THR A 157 4.99 -0.76 -1.53
CA THR A 157 3.64 -0.88 -0.95
C THR A 157 2.81 0.41 -1.12
N SER A 158 3.44 1.51 -1.56
CA SER A 158 2.76 2.78 -1.81
C SER A 158 1.98 2.76 -3.13
N SER A 159 0.66 2.98 -3.05
CA SER A 159 -0.24 3.03 -4.21
C SER A 159 0.13 4.14 -5.21
N HIS A 160 0.57 5.30 -4.71
CA HIS A 160 0.94 6.45 -5.53
C HIS A 160 2.16 6.17 -6.42
N VAL A 161 3.11 5.38 -5.91
CA VAL A 161 4.31 4.98 -6.65
C VAL A 161 3.93 4.13 -7.86
N TRP A 162 3.03 3.17 -7.67
CA TRP A 162 2.56 2.33 -8.77
C TRP A 162 1.75 3.11 -9.79
N GLN A 163 0.88 4.04 -9.36
CA GLN A 163 0.14 4.91 -10.27
C GLN A 163 1.08 5.71 -11.19
N GLN A 164 2.12 6.33 -10.61
CA GLN A 164 3.11 7.08 -11.38
C GLN A 164 3.97 6.16 -12.27
N TYR A 165 4.35 4.98 -11.77
CA TYR A 165 5.10 3.98 -12.53
C TYR A 165 4.34 3.51 -13.78
N PHE A 166 3.04 3.20 -13.64
CA PHE A 166 2.20 2.80 -14.77
C PHE A 166 1.93 3.95 -15.75
N HIS A 167 1.71 5.17 -15.25
CA HIS A 167 1.47 6.34 -16.09
C HIS A 167 2.70 6.71 -16.94
N THR A 168 3.90 6.68 -16.34
CA THR A 168 5.12 7.14 -17.02
C THR A 168 5.65 6.15 -18.05
N ARG A 169 5.40 4.85 -17.89
CA ARG A 169 6.07 3.85 -18.72
C ARG A 169 5.23 3.27 -19.86
N GLN A 170 3.94 3.59 -19.98
CA GLN A 170 3.03 3.07 -21.03
C GLN A 170 3.30 1.58 -21.33
N ILE A 171 3.61 0.77 -20.30
CA ILE A 171 4.14 -0.58 -20.51
C ILE A 171 2.99 -1.46 -20.94
N LEU A 172 2.90 -1.72 -22.24
CA LEU A 172 2.13 -2.83 -22.74
C LEU A 172 2.83 -4.11 -22.27
N PRO A 173 2.10 -5.10 -21.71
CA PRO A 173 2.70 -6.34 -21.27
C PRO A 173 3.42 -7.00 -22.44
N MET A 174 4.74 -7.15 -22.34
CA MET A 174 5.54 -7.80 -23.38
C MET A 174 5.09 -9.27 -23.50
N LYS A 175 4.77 -9.69 -24.72
CA LYS A 175 4.15 -10.99 -25.03
C LYS A 175 4.96 -12.24 -24.63
N ASN A 176 6.22 -12.11 -24.21
CA ASN A 176 7.16 -13.24 -24.09
C ASN A 176 7.62 -13.59 -22.67
N HIS A 177 6.95 -13.11 -21.62
CA HIS A 177 7.37 -13.37 -20.22
C HIS A 177 6.41 -14.27 -19.42
N ALA A 178 5.60 -15.11 -20.08
CA ALA A 178 4.68 -16.03 -19.40
C ALA A 178 5.41 -16.94 -18.38
N GLU A 179 6.65 -17.36 -18.69
CA GLU A 179 7.45 -18.26 -17.84
C GLU A 179 7.84 -17.65 -16.47
N TYR A 180 7.81 -16.33 -16.31
CA TYR A 180 8.19 -15.67 -15.05
C TYR A 180 7.03 -15.51 -14.06
N PHE A 181 5.78 -15.67 -14.51
CA PHE A 181 4.60 -15.43 -13.68
C PHE A 181 4.10 -16.67 -12.93
N ASP A 182 4.55 -17.87 -13.29
CA ASP A 182 4.11 -19.14 -12.66
C ASP A 182 4.60 -19.32 -11.22
N ASN A 183 5.62 -18.55 -10.78
CA ASN A 183 6.21 -18.68 -9.45
C ASN A 183 5.69 -17.66 -8.42
N PHE A 184 4.77 -16.77 -8.80
CA PHE A 184 4.18 -15.84 -7.85
C PHE A 184 2.90 -16.40 -7.25
N PRO A 185 2.68 -16.26 -5.93
CA PRO A 185 1.39 -16.61 -5.35
C PRO A 185 0.32 -15.75 -6.01
N LEU A 186 -0.63 -16.40 -6.69
CA LEU A 186 -1.77 -15.76 -7.30
C LEU A 186 -2.56 -14.97 -6.23
N TYR A 187 -3.15 -13.86 -6.65
CA TYR A 187 -4.08 -13.10 -5.80
C TYR A 187 -5.10 -14.06 -5.20
N LYS A 188 -5.14 -14.14 -3.86
CA LYS A 188 -6.13 -14.97 -3.19
C LYS A 188 -7.48 -14.27 -3.28
N PHE A 189 -8.30 -14.73 -4.22
CA PHE A 189 -9.69 -14.30 -4.29
C PHE A 189 -10.36 -14.55 -2.94
N HIS A 190 -11.12 -13.57 -2.47
CA HIS A 190 -11.93 -13.71 -1.28
C HIS A 190 -13.11 -14.63 -1.62
N LEU A 191 -13.03 -15.89 -1.19
CA LEU A 191 -13.99 -16.96 -1.55
C LEU A 191 -15.32 -16.90 -0.77
N SER A 192 -15.67 -15.75 -0.18
CA SER A 192 -16.97 -15.64 0.47
C SER A 192 -18.07 -15.82 -0.58
N PRO A 193 -19.10 -16.62 -0.28
CA PRO A 193 -20.19 -16.84 -1.22
C PRO A 193 -20.95 -15.53 -1.42
N CYS A 194 -20.69 -14.89 -2.55
CA CYS A 194 -21.47 -13.76 -3.06
C CYS A 194 -22.65 -14.21 -3.94
N TRP A 195 -22.99 -15.51 -3.89
CA TRP A 195 -24.04 -16.12 -4.68
C TRP A 195 -25.25 -16.43 -3.80
N TYR A 196 -26.43 -15.96 -4.22
CA TYR A 196 -27.69 -16.37 -3.62
C TYR A 196 -28.19 -17.65 -4.34
N GLU A 197 -28.13 -18.79 -3.66
CA GLU A 197 -28.78 -20.01 -4.15
C GLU A 197 -30.26 -20.02 -3.74
N SER A 198 -31.16 -20.14 -4.71
CA SER A 198 -32.59 -20.25 -4.44
C SER A 198 -32.93 -21.60 -3.79
N LYS A 199 -34.03 -21.66 -3.01
CA LYS A 199 -34.52 -22.91 -2.40
C LYS A 199 -34.75 -24.01 -3.45
N GLY A 200 -35.31 -23.64 -4.61
CA GLY A 200 -35.53 -24.58 -5.73
C GLY A 200 -34.21 -25.15 -6.28
N SER A 201 -33.21 -24.29 -6.49
CA SER A 201 -31.86 -24.71 -6.93
C SER A 201 -31.19 -25.63 -5.92
N SER A 202 -31.26 -25.29 -4.63
CA SER A 202 -30.67 -26.09 -3.55
C SER A 202 -31.29 -27.49 -3.48
N ILE A 203 -32.63 -27.58 -3.53
CA ILE A 203 -33.31 -28.87 -3.50
C ILE A 203 -33.03 -29.67 -4.77
N GLN A 204 -33.01 -29.06 -5.95
CA GLN A 204 -32.62 -29.77 -7.18
C GLN A 204 -31.20 -30.32 -7.11
N ARG A 205 -30.24 -29.51 -6.65
CA ARG A 205 -28.83 -29.91 -6.48
C ARG A 205 -28.66 -31.04 -5.46
N LEU A 206 -29.45 -31.04 -4.38
CA LEU A 206 -29.40 -32.06 -3.33
C LEU A 206 -30.18 -33.32 -3.69
N ALA A 207 -31.35 -33.20 -4.33
CA ALA A 207 -32.19 -34.32 -4.77
C ALA A 207 -31.50 -35.19 -5.83
N ASN A 208 -30.62 -34.61 -6.65
CA ASN A 208 -29.81 -35.33 -7.63
C ASN A 208 -28.80 -36.33 -7.01
N ARG A 209 -28.67 -36.42 -5.67
CA ARG A 209 -27.70 -37.31 -5.01
C ARG A 209 -28.23 -38.71 -4.71
N ILE A 210 -29.54 -38.94 -4.79
CA ILE A 210 -30.15 -40.24 -4.49
C ILE A 210 -31.18 -40.56 -5.59
N GLN A 211 -30.76 -41.29 -6.62
CA GLN A 211 -31.69 -41.81 -7.62
C GLN A 211 -32.43 -43.01 -7.02
N THR A 212 -33.70 -42.83 -6.67
CA THR A 212 -34.50 -43.88 -5.98
C THR A 212 -35.06 -44.93 -6.93
N HIS A 213 -35.41 -44.56 -8.17
CA HIS A 213 -35.93 -45.46 -9.19
C HIS A 213 -35.24 -45.23 -10.55
N PRO A 214 -34.80 -46.29 -11.27
CA PRO A 214 -34.01 -46.16 -12.49
C PRO A 214 -34.69 -45.34 -13.58
N LEU A 215 -36.02 -45.41 -13.71
CA LEU A 215 -36.76 -44.69 -14.76
C LEU A 215 -37.38 -43.35 -14.33
N LEU A 216 -37.65 -43.14 -13.03
CA LEU A 216 -38.49 -42.02 -12.56
C LEU A 216 -37.76 -40.67 -12.55
N GLY A 217 -36.46 -40.69 -12.28
CA GLY A 217 -35.64 -39.47 -12.22
C GLY A 217 -35.98 -38.58 -11.03
N ILE A 218 -35.88 -37.26 -11.21
CA ILE A 218 -35.91 -36.29 -10.10
C ILE A 218 -37.23 -35.52 -10.09
N ARG A 219 -37.86 -35.46 -8.91
CA ARG A 219 -39.06 -34.65 -8.68
C ARG A 219 -38.73 -33.17 -8.86
N GLN A 220 -39.49 -32.50 -9.72
CA GLN A 220 -39.39 -31.07 -9.97
C GLN A 220 -40.20 -30.30 -8.92
N LEU A 221 -39.64 -29.18 -8.46
CA LEU A 221 -40.37 -28.21 -7.64
C LEU A 221 -40.98 -27.17 -8.55
N ASN A 222 -42.26 -27.35 -8.83
CA ASN A 222 -43.07 -26.38 -9.57
C ASN A 222 -44.14 -25.85 -8.61
N GLU A 223 -44.60 -24.61 -8.83
CA GLU A 223 -45.73 -24.02 -8.08
C GLU A 223 -47.09 -24.67 -8.43
N GLN A 224 -47.08 -25.60 -9.39
CA GLN A 224 -48.25 -26.35 -9.82
C GLN A 224 -48.61 -27.44 -8.80
N THR A 225 -49.91 -27.71 -8.65
CA THR A 225 -50.44 -28.72 -7.73
C THR A 225 -50.14 -30.17 -8.15
N SER A 226 -49.69 -30.40 -9.39
CA SER A 226 -49.36 -31.73 -9.89
C SER A 226 -47.89 -32.08 -9.66
N ALA A 227 -47.64 -33.26 -9.11
CA ALA A 227 -46.29 -33.75 -8.92
C ALA A 227 -45.67 -34.11 -10.27
N THR A 228 -44.51 -33.50 -10.59
CA THR A 228 -43.81 -33.68 -11.87
C THR A 228 -42.43 -34.26 -11.63
N TRP A 229 -42.02 -35.22 -12.46
CA TRP A 229 -40.67 -35.78 -12.44
C TRP A 229 -40.00 -35.60 -13.80
N LYS A 230 -38.67 -35.41 -13.77
CA LYS A 230 -37.85 -35.32 -14.97
C LYS A 230 -36.80 -36.43 -14.94
N SER A 231 -36.79 -37.25 -15.98
CA SER A 231 -35.83 -38.34 -16.16
C SER A 231 -35.25 -38.31 -17.57
N LEU A 232 -33.99 -38.71 -17.70
CA LEU A 232 -33.34 -38.91 -18.99
C LEU A 232 -33.15 -40.41 -19.19
N ILE A 233 -33.95 -40.97 -20.10
CA ILE A 233 -33.85 -42.39 -20.47
C ILE A 233 -32.82 -42.52 -21.59
N ASN A 234 -31.76 -43.27 -21.31
CA ASN A 234 -30.70 -43.58 -22.25
C ASN A 234 -30.43 -45.08 -22.24
N ILE A 235 -30.81 -45.77 -23.32
CA ILE A 235 -30.70 -47.23 -23.49
C ILE A 235 -29.25 -47.75 -23.50
N ASN A 236 -28.26 -46.86 -23.58
CA ASN A 236 -26.84 -47.23 -23.50
C ASN A 236 -26.30 -47.22 -22.07
N LEU A 237 -27.09 -46.76 -21.09
CA LEU A 237 -26.72 -46.85 -19.67
C LEU A 237 -27.09 -48.23 -19.11
N PRO A 238 -26.25 -48.81 -18.22
CA PRO A 238 -26.52 -50.12 -17.62
C PRO A 238 -27.90 -50.24 -16.97
N GLN A 239 -28.37 -49.18 -16.32
CA GLN A 239 -29.67 -49.13 -15.64
C GLN A 239 -30.89 -49.10 -16.57
N HIS A 240 -30.72 -48.92 -17.88
CA HIS A 240 -31.81 -48.86 -18.86
C HIS A 240 -31.65 -49.89 -19.99
N VAL A 241 -30.61 -50.70 -19.95
CA VAL A 241 -30.27 -51.61 -21.06
C VAL A 241 -31.41 -52.60 -21.36
N PHE A 242 -32.17 -52.99 -20.34
CA PHE A 242 -33.34 -53.87 -20.45
C PHE A 242 -34.43 -53.30 -21.36
N LEU A 243 -34.49 -51.99 -21.60
CA LEU A 243 -35.44 -51.39 -22.52
C LEU A 243 -35.15 -51.77 -23.98
N LYS A 244 -33.92 -52.17 -24.32
CA LYS A 244 -33.55 -52.61 -25.67
C LYS A 244 -34.32 -53.85 -26.11
N ASP A 245 -34.80 -54.65 -25.15
CA ASP A 245 -35.53 -55.89 -25.43
C ASP A 245 -37.00 -55.63 -25.83
N HIS A 246 -37.55 -54.44 -25.56
CA HIS A 246 -38.88 -54.06 -26.00
C HIS A 246 -38.87 -53.46 -27.42
N LYS A 247 -38.84 -54.34 -28.41
CA LYS A 247 -38.72 -54.00 -29.83
C LYS A 247 -39.99 -54.38 -30.59
N ILE A 248 -40.58 -53.42 -31.30
CA ILE A 248 -41.74 -53.64 -32.19
C ILE A 248 -41.33 -53.17 -33.58
N GLN A 249 -41.43 -54.06 -34.58
CA GLN A 249 -41.03 -53.77 -35.97
C GLN A 249 -39.62 -53.17 -36.05
N ASP A 250 -38.67 -53.79 -35.33
CA ASP A 250 -37.29 -53.36 -35.24
C ASP A 250 -37.03 -51.95 -34.64
N VAL A 251 -38.04 -51.32 -34.02
CA VAL A 251 -37.91 -50.06 -33.28
C VAL A 251 -38.02 -50.34 -31.78
N ILE A 252 -37.07 -49.80 -31.01
CA ILE A 252 -37.12 -49.82 -29.55
C ILE A 252 -38.14 -48.78 -29.10
N LEU A 253 -39.24 -49.23 -28.51
CA LEU A 253 -40.28 -48.36 -27.96
C LEU A 253 -40.23 -48.39 -26.44
N PHE A 254 -40.70 -47.32 -25.81
CA PHE A 254 -40.85 -47.33 -24.36
C PHE A 254 -42.06 -48.23 -24.00
N PRO A 255 -41.90 -49.25 -23.15
CA PRO A 255 -42.99 -50.19 -22.85
C PRO A 255 -44.19 -49.48 -22.22
N ALA A 256 -45.40 -49.80 -22.67
CA ALA A 256 -46.62 -49.24 -22.08
C ALA A 256 -46.74 -49.52 -20.57
N VAL A 257 -46.29 -50.71 -20.13
CA VAL A 257 -46.26 -51.11 -18.71
C VAL A 257 -45.30 -50.26 -17.88
N ALA A 258 -44.25 -49.70 -18.49
CA ALA A 258 -43.32 -48.84 -17.77
C ALA A 258 -43.96 -47.52 -17.32
N TYR A 259 -45.04 -47.05 -17.97
CA TYR A 259 -45.83 -45.92 -17.45
C TYR A 259 -46.56 -46.26 -16.14
N LEU A 260 -47.03 -47.50 -15.99
CA LEU A 260 -47.65 -47.95 -14.74
C LEU A 260 -46.61 -48.05 -13.63
N GLU A 261 -45.42 -48.57 -13.94
CA GLU A 261 -44.30 -48.61 -12.97
C GLU A 261 -43.84 -47.21 -12.56
N LEU A 262 -43.80 -46.26 -13.49
CA LEU A 262 -43.51 -44.87 -13.17
C LEU A 262 -44.58 -44.25 -12.27
N ALA A 263 -45.86 -44.60 -12.47
CA ALA A 263 -46.95 -44.14 -11.63
C ALA A 263 -46.89 -44.75 -10.22
N THR A 264 -46.57 -46.04 -10.09
CA THR A 264 -46.41 -46.68 -8.77
C THR A 264 -45.20 -46.16 -8.02
N ALA A 265 -44.07 -45.95 -8.69
CA ALA A 265 -42.86 -45.39 -8.09
C ALA A 265 -43.01 -43.90 -7.70
N ALA A 266 -43.99 -43.20 -8.27
CA ALA A 266 -44.29 -41.79 -7.98
C ALA A 266 -45.26 -41.57 -6.81
N CYS A 267 -46.00 -42.62 -6.41
CA CYS A 267 -46.90 -42.63 -5.25
C CYS A 267 -46.14 -42.83 -3.95
#